data_AF-A0A1Q4FK02-F1
#
_entry.id   AF-A0A1Q4FK02-F1
#
_cell.length_a   1.000
_cell.length_b   1.000
_cell.length_c   1.000
_cell.angle_alpha   90.00
_cell.angle_beta   90.00
_cell.angle_gamma   90.00
#
_symmetry.space_group_name_H-M   'P 1'
#
loop_
_entity.id
_entity.type
_entity.pdbx_description
1 polymer ?
#
loop_
_entity_poly.entity_id
_entity_poly.type
_entity_poly.pdbx_seq_one_letter_code
_entity_poly.pdbx_strand_id
1 'polypeptide(L)'
;MDEKLLKRYRQYASTEEAFAVLLVKKHLAQSKGYWVDVVNSRRFEMSSDSMHFRFVVGSLFKRKIHPKYPPRSDFTINGRFDERAYYLMTRALTWEAAHTDIEQQKAKQVSPLRFEIKGVRYDKNEGSKGYFRNDAPPEIKSLEKNLLDRTNPLWDVADQFLNGPEFVYEVRQARIIPHEA
;
A
#
# COMPACT_ATOMS: atom_id res chain seq x y z
N MET A 1 19.47 -22.74 -5.55
CA MET A 1 18.58 -21.66 -5.08
C MET A 1 17.81 -22.19 -3.89
N ASP A 2 17.68 -21.44 -2.79
CA ASP A 2 16.95 -21.92 -1.61
C ASP A 2 15.42 -21.90 -1.87
N GLU A 3 14.92 -23.00 -2.43
CA GLU A 3 13.50 -23.16 -2.76
C GLU A 3 12.58 -23.11 -1.52
N LYS A 4 13.08 -23.53 -0.35
CA LYS A 4 12.31 -23.51 0.88
C LYS A 4 12.08 -22.07 1.35
N LEU A 5 13.14 -21.25 1.32
CA LEU A 5 13.05 -19.82 1.61
C LEU A 5 12.11 -19.12 0.62
N LEU A 6 12.25 -19.37 -0.67
CA LEU A 6 11.40 -18.77 -1.70
C LEU A 6 9.92 -19.14 -1.52
N LYS A 7 9.62 -20.40 -1.19
CA LYS A 7 8.25 -20.84 -0.92
C LYS A 7 7.64 -20.09 0.27
N ARG A 8 8.37 -19.96 1.38
CA ARG A 8 7.93 -19.19 2.56
C ARG A 8 7.70 -17.71 2.21
N TYR A 9 8.64 -17.11 1.48
CA TYR A 9 8.51 -15.72 1.07
C TYR A 9 7.31 -15.49 0.15
N ARG A 10 7.03 -16.39 -0.80
CA ARG A 10 5.84 -16.26 -1.68
C ARG A 10 4.54 -16.30 -0.88
N GLN A 11 4.44 -17.18 0.11
CA GLN A 11 3.28 -17.26 1.01
C GLN A 11 3.13 -15.96 1.81
N TYR A 12 4.23 -15.44 2.33
CA TYR A 12 4.24 -14.15 3.03
C TYR A 12 3.85 -12.98 2.12
N ALA A 13 4.38 -12.91 0.91
CA ALA A 13 4.21 -11.77 0.01
C ALA A 13 2.75 -11.50 -0.39
N SER A 14 1.86 -12.48 -0.21
CA SER A 14 0.40 -12.35 -0.42
C SER A 14 -0.40 -12.02 0.84
N THR A 15 0.23 -11.86 2.01
CA THR A 15 -0.48 -11.60 3.26
C THR A 15 -0.80 -10.11 3.45
N GLU A 16 -1.79 -9.83 4.30
CA GLU A 16 -2.10 -8.47 4.74
C GLU A 16 -0.88 -7.77 5.38
N GLU A 17 -0.07 -8.51 6.14
CA GLU A 17 1.14 -8.00 6.77
C GLU A 17 2.15 -7.47 5.74
N ALA A 18 2.36 -8.19 4.64
CA ALA A 18 3.27 -7.77 3.57
C ALA A 18 2.82 -6.45 2.91
N PHE A 19 1.50 -6.29 2.68
CA PHE A 19 0.93 -5.05 2.17
C PHE A 19 1.03 -3.91 3.20
N ALA A 20 0.82 -4.20 4.48
CA ALA A 20 0.99 -3.23 5.55
C ALA A 20 2.45 -2.74 5.64
N VAL A 21 3.43 -3.63 5.55
CA VAL A 21 4.86 -3.26 5.49
C VAL A 21 5.16 -2.36 4.28
N LEU A 22 4.61 -2.69 3.10
CA LEU A 22 4.74 -1.85 1.90
C LEU A 22 4.15 -0.46 2.10
N LEU A 23 2.95 -0.36 2.70
CA LEU A 23 2.31 0.92 3.01
C LEU A 23 3.19 1.76 3.93
N VAL A 24 3.74 1.15 4.99
CA VAL A 24 4.63 1.83 5.93
C VAL A 24 5.89 2.34 5.24
N LYS A 25 6.53 1.51 4.40
CA LYS A 25 7.71 1.94 3.64
C LYS A 25 7.42 3.08 2.67
N LYS A 26 6.20 3.13 2.10
CA LYS A 26 5.78 4.18 1.17
C LYS A 26 5.46 5.50 1.88
N HIS A 27 4.79 5.47 3.02
CA HIS A 27 4.21 6.66 3.65
C HIS A 27 4.91 7.15 4.92
N LEU A 28 5.78 6.33 5.53
CA LEU A 28 6.53 6.69 6.74
C LEU A 28 8.02 6.79 6.43
N ALA A 29 8.50 8.01 6.13
CA ALA A 29 9.90 8.26 5.77
C ALA A 29 10.89 7.82 6.88
N GLN A 30 10.48 7.91 8.15
CA GLN A 30 11.22 7.49 9.33
C GLN A 30 11.50 5.98 9.35
N SER A 31 10.80 5.18 8.53
CA SER A 31 11.04 3.74 8.41
C SER A 31 12.34 3.39 7.66
N LYS A 32 13.00 4.37 7.03
CA LYS A 32 14.31 4.18 6.38
C LYS A 32 15.37 3.80 7.42
N GLY A 33 16.10 2.71 7.17
CA GLY A 33 17.08 2.17 8.12
C GLY A 33 16.48 1.34 9.26
N TYR A 34 15.18 1.06 9.22
CA TYR A 34 14.47 0.21 10.19
C TYR A 34 13.83 -1.01 9.53
N TRP A 35 13.64 -2.08 10.30
CA TRP A 35 12.69 -3.15 10.05
C TRP A 35 11.31 -2.75 10.56
N VAL A 36 10.27 -3.11 9.82
CA VAL A 36 8.88 -2.83 10.17
C VAL A 36 8.29 -4.10 10.74
N ASP A 37 7.84 -4.02 11.98
CA ASP A 37 7.11 -5.07 12.67
C ASP A 37 5.65 -4.62 12.81
N VAL A 38 4.76 -5.23 12.04
CA VAL A 38 3.33 -4.89 12.07
C VAL A 38 2.68 -5.61 13.24
N VAL A 39 2.08 -4.84 14.15
CA VAL A 39 1.42 -5.38 15.35
C VAL A 39 -0.07 -5.59 15.09
N ASN A 40 -0.71 -4.63 14.42
CA ASN A 40 -2.12 -4.72 14.08
C ASN A 40 -2.42 -3.87 12.84
N SER A 41 -3.35 -4.32 12.03
CA SER A 41 -3.81 -3.63 10.83
C SER A 41 -5.27 -3.93 10.57
N ARG A 42 -5.93 -3.02 9.85
CA ARG A 42 -7.27 -3.27 9.31
C ARG A 42 -7.43 -2.63 7.95
N ARG A 43 -7.86 -3.41 6.97
CA ARG A 43 -8.23 -2.92 5.63
C ARG A 43 -9.67 -2.42 5.56
N PHE A 44 -9.96 -1.63 4.55
CA PHE A 44 -11.35 -1.32 4.18
C PHE A 44 -11.97 -2.54 3.50
N GLU A 45 -12.99 -3.14 4.11
CA GLU A 45 -13.60 -4.40 3.63
C GLU A 45 -14.21 -4.26 2.22
N MET A 46 -14.69 -3.06 1.87
CA MET A 46 -15.31 -2.76 0.58
C MET A 46 -14.29 -2.36 -0.52
N SER A 47 -12.99 -2.46 -0.25
CA SER A 47 -11.94 -2.13 -1.21
C SER A 47 -11.35 -3.37 -1.84
N SER A 48 -11.25 -3.39 -3.17
CA SER A 48 -10.50 -4.42 -3.91
C SER A 48 -8.98 -4.20 -3.83
N ASP A 49 -8.52 -2.99 -3.54
CA ASP A 49 -7.10 -2.68 -3.36
C ASP A 49 -6.61 -3.12 -1.97
N SER A 50 -5.57 -3.98 -1.96
CA SER A 50 -4.96 -4.51 -0.73
C SER A 50 -4.14 -3.50 0.06
N MET A 51 -3.87 -2.32 -0.50
CA MET A 51 -3.16 -1.21 0.16
C MET A 51 -4.11 -0.22 0.85
N HIS A 52 -5.43 -0.40 0.74
CA HIS A 52 -6.40 0.48 1.39
C HIS A 52 -6.62 0.08 2.86
N PHE A 53 -5.73 0.56 3.72
CA PHE A 53 -5.80 0.35 5.16
C PHE A 53 -6.57 1.47 5.88
N ARG A 54 -7.50 1.09 6.77
CA ARG A 54 -8.08 1.97 7.79
C ARG A 54 -7.00 2.43 8.75
N PHE A 55 -6.21 1.48 9.24
CA PHE A 55 -5.02 1.75 10.03
C PHE A 55 -3.97 0.64 9.89
N VAL A 56 -2.73 1.02 10.16
CA VAL A 56 -1.61 0.11 10.42
C VAL A 56 -0.85 0.64 11.63
N VAL A 57 -0.66 -0.18 12.65
CA VAL A 57 0.13 0.14 13.83
C VAL A 57 1.22 -0.91 14.02
N GLY A 58 2.37 -0.46 14.50
CA GLY A 58 3.49 -1.35 14.68
C GLY A 58 4.71 -0.68 15.27
N SER A 59 5.83 -1.36 15.10
CA SER A 59 7.13 -1.01 15.66
C SER A 59 8.20 -0.93 14.57
N LEU A 60 9.14 0.00 14.74
CA LEU A 60 10.33 0.12 13.93
C LEU A 60 11.54 -0.32 14.76
N PHE A 61 12.20 -1.39 14.32
CA PHE A 61 13.44 -1.87 14.91
C PHE A 61 14.62 -1.41 14.06
N LYS A 62 15.64 -0.80 14.67
CA LYS A 62 16.83 -0.37 13.91
C LYS A 62 17.50 -1.61 13.34
N ARG A 63 17.87 -1.57 12.05
CA ARG A 63 18.49 -2.73 11.38
C ARG A 63 19.85 -3.02 12.00
N LYS A 64 20.05 -4.26 12.46
CA LYS A 64 21.33 -4.79 12.97
C LYS A 64 21.84 -5.90 12.06
N ILE A 65 20.96 -6.82 11.67
CA ILE A 65 21.26 -7.86 10.68
C ILE A 65 21.02 -7.28 9.29
N HIS A 66 21.97 -7.49 8.39
CA HIS A 66 21.85 -7.11 6.99
C HIS A 66 21.76 -8.39 6.15
N PRO A 67 20.81 -8.45 5.20
CA PRO A 67 20.73 -9.59 4.30
C PRO A 67 22.01 -9.69 3.45
N LYS A 68 22.50 -10.92 3.27
CA LYS A 68 23.64 -11.20 2.39
C LYS A 68 23.10 -11.62 1.04
N TYR A 69 23.25 -10.77 0.03
CA TYR A 69 22.77 -11.06 -1.31
C TYR A 69 23.78 -11.88 -2.11
N PRO A 70 23.32 -12.84 -2.92
CA PRO A 70 24.20 -13.51 -3.88
C PRO A 70 24.71 -12.49 -4.91
N PRO A 71 25.91 -12.66 -5.47
CA PRO A 71 26.38 -11.85 -6.58
C PRO A 71 25.50 -12.08 -7.83
N ARG A 72 25.38 -11.06 -8.69
CA ARG A 72 24.60 -11.15 -9.95
C ARG A 72 25.11 -12.25 -10.90
N SER A 73 26.39 -12.62 -10.80
CA SER A 73 27.00 -13.70 -11.56
C SER A 73 26.29 -15.04 -11.34
N ASP A 74 25.81 -15.30 -10.11
CA ASP A 74 25.12 -16.55 -9.77
C ASP A 74 23.76 -16.68 -10.47
N PHE A 75 23.26 -15.58 -11.03
CA PHE A 75 22.00 -15.49 -11.76
C PHE A 75 22.22 -15.17 -13.25
N THR A 76 23.45 -15.30 -13.75
CA THR A 76 23.77 -15.06 -15.16
C THR A 76 24.04 -16.40 -15.85
N ILE A 77 23.15 -16.80 -16.75
CA ILE A 77 23.26 -18.05 -17.51
C ILE A 77 23.51 -17.68 -18.97
N ASN A 78 24.61 -18.19 -19.53
CA ASN A 78 25.03 -17.91 -20.92
C ASN A 78 25.09 -16.40 -21.24
N GLY A 79 25.62 -15.60 -20.32
CA GLY A 79 25.74 -14.15 -20.47
C GLY A 79 24.44 -13.36 -20.29
N ARG A 80 23.30 -14.03 -20.03
CA ARG A 80 22.01 -13.39 -19.77
C ARG A 80 21.68 -13.42 -18.27
N PHE A 81 21.49 -12.24 -17.69
CA PHE A 81 21.09 -12.09 -16.29
C PHE A 81 19.59 -12.38 -16.10
N ASP A 82 19.26 -13.34 -15.24
CA ASP A 82 17.90 -13.60 -14.78
C ASP A 82 17.53 -12.63 -13.64
N GLU A 83 17.10 -11.44 -14.05
CA GLU A 83 16.73 -10.35 -13.16
C GLU A 83 15.54 -10.72 -12.25
N ARG A 84 14.58 -11.49 -12.78
CA ARG A 84 13.37 -11.88 -12.04
C ARG A 84 13.72 -12.81 -10.89
N ALA A 85 14.52 -13.85 -11.15
CA ALA A 85 14.94 -14.79 -10.12
C ALA A 85 15.83 -14.09 -9.08
N TYR A 86 16.74 -13.22 -9.53
CA TYR A 86 17.61 -12.46 -8.63
C TYR A 86 16.82 -11.57 -7.66
N TYR A 87 15.88 -10.76 -8.16
CA TYR A 87 15.10 -9.89 -7.28
C TYR A 87 14.16 -10.67 -6.36
N LEU A 88 13.62 -11.80 -6.81
CA LEU A 88 12.83 -12.66 -5.94
C LEU A 88 13.67 -13.21 -4.78
N MET A 89 14.89 -13.68 -5.06
CA MET A 89 15.81 -14.17 -4.03
C MET A 89 16.23 -13.06 -3.05
N THR A 90 16.65 -11.90 -3.56
CA THR A 90 17.05 -10.77 -2.68
C THR A 90 15.91 -10.29 -1.79
N ARG A 91 14.66 -10.27 -2.28
CA ARG A 91 13.49 -9.97 -1.45
C ARG A 91 13.25 -11.01 -0.36
N ALA A 92 13.38 -12.30 -0.69
CA ALA A 92 13.23 -13.38 0.27
C ALA A 92 14.31 -13.34 1.37
N LEU A 93 15.57 -13.08 0.99
CA LEU A 93 16.68 -12.89 1.93
C LEU A 93 16.48 -11.65 2.81
N THR A 94 15.98 -10.56 2.24
CA THR A 94 15.65 -9.34 3.01
C THR A 94 14.56 -9.62 4.03
N TRP A 95 13.51 -10.33 3.61
CA TRP A 95 12.40 -10.73 4.47
C TRP A 95 12.88 -11.61 5.64
N GLU A 96 13.70 -12.62 5.36
CA GLU A 96 14.25 -13.52 6.38
C GLU A 96 15.16 -12.80 7.37
N ALA A 97 16.07 -11.96 6.87
CA ALA A 97 16.94 -11.14 7.70
C ALA A 97 16.13 -10.19 8.60
N ALA A 98 15.09 -9.55 8.05
CA ALA A 98 14.22 -8.67 8.82
C ALA A 98 13.50 -9.41 9.94
N HIS A 99 12.86 -10.54 9.65
CA HIS A 99 12.12 -11.33 10.65
C HIS A 99 13.06 -11.85 11.74
N THR A 100 14.22 -12.36 11.34
CA THR A 100 15.22 -12.88 12.30
C THR A 100 15.74 -11.77 13.21
N ASP A 101 16.04 -10.59 12.67
CA ASP A 101 16.54 -9.45 13.44
C ASP A 101 15.48 -8.93 14.42
N ILE A 102 14.23 -8.77 13.95
CA ILE A 102 13.10 -8.34 14.78
C ILE A 102 12.92 -9.30 15.96
N GLU A 103 12.86 -10.61 15.71
CA GLU A 103 12.64 -11.60 16.77
C GLU A 103 13.81 -11.63 17.77
N GLN A 104 15.06 -11.49 17.30
CA GLN A 104 16.21 -11.36 18.20
C GLN A 104 16.17 -10.07 19.03
N GLN A 105 15.69 -8.96 18.47
CA GLN A 105 15.56 -7.70 19.18
C GLN A 105 14.42 -7.74 20.20
N LYS A 106 13.28 -8.36 19.87
CA LYS A 106 12.17 -8.62 20.81
C LYS A 106 12.62 -9.50 21.98
N ALA A 107 13.34 -10.59 21.71
CA ALA A 107 13.89 -11.48 22.74
C ALA A 107 14.85 -10.75 23.70
N LYS A 108 15.59 -9.75 23.19
CA LYS A 108 16.46 -8.87 23.98
C LYS A 108 15.76 -7.66 24.59
N GLN A 109 14.43 -7.56 24.46
CA GLN A 109 13.62 -6.46 24.97
C GLN A 109 14.11 -5.07 24.50
N VAL A 110 14.65 -4.99 23.28
CA VAL A 110 15.06 -3.72 22.68
C VAL A 110 13.82 -2.85 22.48
N SER A 111 13.83 -1.63 23.02
CA SER A 111 12.73 -0.67 22.84
C SER A 111 12.66 -0.19 21.37
N PRO A 112 11.55 -0.43 20.64
CA PRO A 112 11.38 0.03 19.28
C PRO A 112 10.73 1.42 19.21
N LEU A 113 10.81 2.07 18.05
CA LEU A 113 9.97 3.25 17.78
C LEU A 113 8.58 2.78 17.35
N ARG A 114 7.53 3.20 18.04
CA ARG A 114 6.16 2.86 17.67
C ARG A 114 5.67 3.78 16.54
N PHE A 115 4.82 3.27 15.67
CA PHE A 115 4.23 4.06 14.59
C PHE A 115 2.74 3.78 14.41
N GLU A 116 2.07 4.73 13.78
CA GLU A 116 0.68 4.62 13.35
C GLU A 116 0.51 5.28 11.98
N ILE A 117 -0.20 4.58 11.10
CA ILE A 117 -0.69 5.09 9.82
C ILE A 117 -2.21 4.97 9.82
N LYS A 118 -2.91 6.03 9.42
CA LYS A 118 -4.37 6.05 9.24
C LYS A 118 -4.71 6.41 7.80
N GLY A 119 -5.54 5.57 7.19
CA GLY A 119 -6.14 5.84 5.91
C GLY A 119 -7.62 6.17 6.05
N VAL A 120 -8.11 6.94 5.09
CA VAL A 120 -9.54 7.25 4.93
C VAL A 120 -9.99 6.80 3.56
N ARG A 121 -11.26 6.43 3.47
CA ARG A 121 -11.96 6.20 2.22
C ARG A 121 -13.23 7.04 2.24
N TYR A 122 -13.42 7.89 1.26
CA TYR A 122 -14.57 8.79 1.17
C TYR A 122 -15.03 8.89 -0.27
N ASP A 123 -16.31 9.17 -0.48
CA ASP A 123 -16.83 9.48 -1.81
C ASP A 123 -16.47 10.94 -2.13
N LYS A 124 -15.64 11.15 -3.16
CA LYS A 124 -15.19 12.50 -3.52
C LYS A 124 -16.34 13.36 -4.05
N ASN A 125 -17.42 12.73 -4.50
CA ASN A 125 -18.61 13.39 -5.03
C ASN A 125 -19.68 13.59 -3.93
N GLU A 126 -19.43 13.14 -2.70
CA GLU A 126 -20.31 13.32 -1.55
C GLU A 126 -20.63 14.81 -1.35
N GLY A 127 -21.93 15.15 -1.33
CA GLY A 127 -22.41 16.54 -1.21
C GLY A 127 -22.56 17.30 -2.53
N SER A 128 -22.22 16.70 -3.67
CA SER A 128 -22.52 17.27 -4.98
C SER A 128 -24.03 17.25 -5.23
N LYS A 129 -24.63 18.42 -5.47
CA LYS A 129 -26.09 18.60 -5.59
C LYS A 129 -26.64 18.44 -7.01
N GLY A 130 -25.75 18.43 -8.02
CA GLY A 130 -26.12 18.31 -9.44
C GLY A 130 -26.33 16.86 -9.86
N TYR A 131 -26.92 16.68 -11.05
CA TYR A 131 -27.02 15.40 -11.73
C TYR A 131 -25.68 15.03 -12.41
N PHE A 132 -24.89 16.03 -12.80
CA PHE A 132 -23.52 15.88 -13.29
C PHE A 132 -22.49 16.39 -12.28
N ARG A 133 -21.26 15.90 -12.42
CA ARG A 133 -20.10 16.28 -11.63
C ARG A 133 -19.74 17.75 -11.82
N ASN A 134 -19.04 18.32 -10.84
CA ASN A 134 -18.62 19.71 -10.88
C ASN A 134 -17.64 20.03 -12.01
N ASP A 135 -16.85 19.05 -12.47
CA ASP A 135 -15.90 19.16 -13.59
C ASP A 135 -16.56 18.99 -14.98
N ALA A 136 -17.87 18.76 -15.05
CA ALA A 136 -18.59 18.63 -16.31
C ALA A 136 -18.61 19.94 -17.12
N PRO A 137 -18.45 19.88 -18.45
CA PRO A 137 -18.62 21.03 -19.34
C PRO A 137 -19.96 21.73 -19.14
N PRO A 138 -20.04 23.07 -19.29
CA PRO A 138 -21.28 23.84 -19.17
C PRO A 138 -22.40 23.32 -20.07
N GLU A 139 -22.06 22.83 -21.26
CA GLU A 139 -22.99 22.28 -22.25
C GLU A 139 -23.68 21.01 -21.71
N ILE A 140 -22.94 20.16 -21.01
CA ILE A 140 -23.47 18.94 -20.39
C ILE A 140 -24.31 19.29 -19.15
N LYS A 141 -23.84 20.23 -18.32
CA LYS A 141 -24.64 20.73 -17.19
C LYS A 141 -25.96 21.36 -17.63
N SER A 142 -26.03 21.90 -18.85
CA SER A 142 -27.28 22.46 -19.38
C SER A 142 -28.39 21.43 -19.57
N LEU A 143 -28.04 20.14 -19.74
CA LEU A 143 -28.99 19.03 -19.85
C LEU A 143 -29.79 18.80 -18.55
N GLU A 144 -29.29 19.26 -17.39
CA GLU A 144 -30.01 19.16 -16.12
C GLU A 144 -31.34 19.93 -16.11
N LYS A 145 -31.49 20.92 -17.00
CA LYS A 145 -32.73 21.70 -17.12
C LYS A 145 -33.92 20.84 -17.56
N ASN A 146 -33.69 19.73 -18.27
CA ASN A 146 -34.72 18.79 -18.67
C ASN A 146 -34.16 17.37 -18.87
N LEU A 147 -34.07 16.60 -17.78
CA LEU A 147 -33.52 15.23 -17.78
C LEU A 147 -34.34 14.21 -18.60
N LEU A 148 -35.60 14.54 -18.93
CA LEU A 148 -36.50 13.69 -19.71
C LEU A 148 -36.27 13.84 -21.23
N ASP A 149 -35.70 14.96 -21.66
CA ASP A 149 -35.38 15.18 -23.06
C ASP A 149 -34.06 14.50 -23.42
N ARG A 150 -34.17 13.29 -23.98
CA ARG A 150 -33.05 12.46 -24.44
C ARG A 150 -32.73 12.66 -25.92
N THR A 151 -33.27 13.69 -26.57
CA THR A 151 -33.04 13.95 -28.02
C THR A 151 -31.74 14.71 -28.28
N ASN A 152 -31.13 15.31 -27.26
CA ASN A 152 -29.87 16.03 -27.40
C ASN A 152 -28.69 15.06 -27.56
N PRO A 153 -27.86 15.18 -28.63
CA PRO A 153 -26.73 14.27 -28.88
C PRO A 153 -25.65 14.33 -27.80
N LEU A 154 -25.62 15.36 -26.94
CA LEU A 154 -24.71 15.43 -25.81
C LEU A 154 -24.95 14.30 -24.78
N TRP A 155 -26.12 13.65 -24.77
CA TRP A 155 -26.38 12.52 -23.90
C TRP A 155 -25.43 11.34 -24.13
N ASP A 156 -24.95 11.15 -25.37
CA ASP A 156 -23.99 10.09 -25.72
C ASP A 156 -22.66 10.22 -24.95
N VAL A 157 -22.32 11.44 -24.52
CA VAL A 157 -21.09 11.75 -23.77
C VAL A 157 -21.36 12.26 -22.36
N ALA A 158 -22.63 12.43 -21.97
CA ALA A 158 -23.01 12.98 -20.65
C ALA A 158 -22.86 11.94 -19.53
N ASP A 159 -22.99 10.65 -19.86
CA ASP A 159 -22.94 9.56 -18.88
C ASP A 159 -21.62 9.52 -18.09
N GLN A 160 -20.49 9.87 -18.72
CA GLN A 160 -19.19 9.93 -18.06
C GLN A 160 -19.09 11.05 -17.01
N PHE A 161 -19.99 12.03 -17.07
CA PHE A 161 -20.07 13.14 -16.15
C PHE A 161 -21.16 12.96 -15.10
N LEU A 162 -21.87 11.84 -15.07
CA LEU A 162 -22.88 11.59 -14.05
C LEU A 162 -22.28 11.69 -12.66
N ASN A 163 -23.01 12.35 -11.77
CA ASN A 163 -22.66 12.51 -10.37
C ASN A 163 -22.95 11.22 -9.59
N GLY A 164 -22.21 10.16 -9.93
CA GLY A 164 -22.21 8.88 -9.21
C GLY A 164 -21.15 8.86 -8.10
N PRO A 165 -21.24 7.93 -7.14
CA PRO A 165 -20.25 7.82 -6.08
C PRO A 165 -18.88 7.45 -6.67
N GLU A 166 -17.85 8.22 -6.31
CA GLU A 166 -16.47 7.93 -6.67
C GLU A 166 -15.60 7.88 -5.40
N PHE A 167 -15.38 6.66 -4.91
CA PHE A 167 -14.62 6.44 -3.68
C PHE A 167 -13.12 6.60 -3.90
N VAL A 168 -12.51 7.50 -3.14
CA VAL A 168 -11.07 7.76 -3.12
C VAL A 168 -10.49 7.29 -1.78
N TYR A 169 -9.27 6.74 -1.83
CA TYR A 169 -8.49 6.39 -0.66
C TYR A 169 -7.29 7.32 -0.49
N GLU A 170 -7.05 7.75 0.75
CA GLU A 170 -5.91 8.58 1.10
C GLU A 170 -5.32 8.18 2.45
N VAL A 171 -3.99 8.27 2.56
CA VAL A 171 -3.31 8.22 3.87
C VAL A 171 -3.36 9.61 4.49
N ARG A 172 -4.23 9.80 5.48
CA ARG A 172 -4.36 11.09 6.19
C ARG A 172 -3.27 11.32 7.23
N GLN A 173 -2.73 10.26 7.80
CA GLN A 173 -1.75 10.37 8.88
C GLN A 173 -0.74 9.25 8.79
N ALA A 174 0.55 9.58 8.94
CA ALA A 174 1.64 8.65 9.16
C ALA A 174 2.62 9.29 10.15
N ARG A 175 2.78 8.70 11.34
CA ARG A 175 3.60 9.29 12.41
C ARG A 175 4.28 8.24 13.29
N ILE A 176 5.35 8.68 13.94
CA ILE A 176 5.93 7.97 15.09
C ILE A 176 5.15 8.37 16.34
N ILE A 177 4.82 7.39 17.18
CA ILE A 177 4.19 7.62 18.47
C ILE A 177 5.32 7.77 19.49
N PRO A 178 5.40 8.90 20.22
CA PRO A 178 6.36 9.07 21.30
C PRO A 178 6.19 7.98 22.36
N HIS A 179 7.28 7.55 22.97
CA HIS A 179 7.19 6.78 24.20
C HIS A 179 6.62 7.72 25.27
N GLU A 180 5.44 7.44 25.81
CA GLU A 180 5.03 8.06 27.07
C GLU A 180 6.05 7.64 28.12
N ALA A 181 6.60 8.64 28.81
CA ALA A 181 7.63 8.50 29.84
C ALA A 181 7.02 8.02 31.17
#